data_AF-A0A8H8NUV8-F1
#
_entry.id   AF-A0A8H8NUV8-F1
#
_cell.length_a   1.000
_cell.length_b   1.000
_cell.length_c   1.000
_cell.angle_alpha   90.00
_cell.angle_beta   90.00
_cell.angle_gamma   90.00
#
_symmetry.space_group_name_H-M   'P 1'
#
loop_
_entity.id
_entity.type
_entity.pdbx_description
1 polymer ?
#
loop_
_entity_poly.entity_id
_entity_poly.type
_entity_poly.pdbx_seq_one_letter_code
_entity_poly.pdbx_strand_id
1 'polypeptide(L)'
;MGGIDSDVNEHLRKRASLIATENALRFDSGAITNATENEKRAVEIVENLRMCGAKEIWNASEGVLMHPGMDFLTAKEIIMNTGLYKIMKQLPKGGLLRGHLNTMCDVKFIYNLALEYPAIHIRVNSKVTPNAPLPMPEFKPLPPNLIMQYAGTPLLTCANYVPGTWISLQKARNGFLYGGPEGFDKWILGSATLGAGAGTKNYAALTKASIISFLVFFLLLDPAQPGSRKPSQRLPPI
;
A
#
# COMPACT_ATOMS: atom_id res chain seq x y z
N MET A 1 31.62 30.98 -43.32
CA MET A 1 31.03 31.02 -41.97
C MET A 1 29.50 31.12 -41.96
N GLY A 2 28.84 31.79 -42.92
CA GLY A 2 27.36 31.94 -42.89
C GLY A 2 26.47 30.74 -43.27
N GLY A 3 27.03 29.61 -43.73
CA GLY A 3 26.23 28.41 -44.09
C GLY A 3 25.81 27.56 -42.87
N ILE A 4 26.71 27.40 -41.90
CA ILE A 4 26.48 26.59 -40.70
C ILE A 4 25.42 27.25 -39.80
N ASP A 5 25.46 28.58 -39.66
CA ASP A 5 24.47 29.32 -38.88
C ASP A 5 23.06 29.25 -39.50
N SER A 6 22.97 29.15 -40.84
CA SER A 6 21.68 28.97 -41.54
C SER A 6 21.08 27.60 -41.26
N ASP A 7 21.89 26.54 -41.35
CA ASP A 7 21.44 25.16 -41.10
C ASP A 7 21.03 24.95 -39.63
N VAL A 8 21.76 25.54 -38.68
CA VAL A 8 21.40 25.53 -37.25
C VAL A 8 20.07 26.23 -37.01
N ASN A 9 19.85 27.40 -37.62
CA ASN A 9 18.59 28.14 -37.48
C ASN A 9 17.41 27.41 -38.13
N GLU A 10 17.61 26.73 -39.25
CA GLU A 10 16.58 25.85 -39.84
C GLU A 10 16.25 24.68 -38.93
N HIS A 11 17.27 24.02 -38.36
CA HIS A 11 17.07 22.94 -37.40
C HIS A 11 16.27 23.40 -36.17
N LEU A 12 16.63 24.54 -35.58
CA LEU A 12 15.91 25.10 -34.43
C LEU A 12 14.44 25.41 -34.74
N ARG A 13 14.15 25.94 -35.94
CA ARG A 13 12.77 26.17 -36.39
C ARG A 13 11.98 24.88 -36.54
N LYS A 14 12.56 23.86 -37.18
CA LYS A 14 11.92 22.53 -37.33
C LYS A 14 11.65 21.91 -35.96
N ARG A 15 12.63 21.97 -35.05
CA ARG A 15 12.48 21.48 -33.67
C ARG A 15 11.35 22.20 -32.93
N ALA A 16 11.30 23.53 -33.00
CA ALA A 16 10.23 24.31 -32.37
C ALA A 16 8.85 23.96 -32.96
N SER A 17 8.77 23.77 -34.28
CA SER A 17 7.53 23.34 -34.97
C SER A 17 7.06 21.97 -34.50
N LEU A 18 7.98 21.01 -34.32
CA LEU A 18 7.65 19.68 -33.81
C LEU A 18 7.13 19.74 -32.37
N ILE A 19 7.82 20.47 -31.49
CA ILE A 19 7.40 20.67 -30.08
C ILE A 19 6.01 21.32 -30.01
N ALA A 20 5.75 22.34 -30.84
CA ALA A 20 4.44 22.99 -30.88
C ALA A 20 3.34 22.02 -31.34
N THR A 21 3.63 21.17 -32.34
CA THR A 21 2.70 20.15 -32.84
C THR A 21 2.39 19.11 -31.76
N GLU A 22 3.42 18.60 -31.08
CA GLU A 22 3.24 17.65 -29.98
C GLU A 22 2.40 18.25 -28.84
N ASN A 23 2.70 19.49 -28.44
CA ASN A 23 1.97 20.18 -27.39
C ASN A 23 0.49 20.41 -27.76
N ALA A 24 0.19 20.71 -29.02
CA ALA A 24 -1.17 20.87 -29.50
C ALA A 24 -1.98 19.56 -29.46
N LEU A 25 -1.32 18.41 -29.66
CA LEU A 25 -1.94 17.08 -29.67
C LEU A 25 -2.15 16.46 -28.28
N ARG A 26 -1.65 17.09 -27.21
CA ARG A 26 -1.84 16.58 -25.85
C ARG A 26 -3.33 16.58 -25.46
N PHE A 27 -3.73 15.60 -24.65
CA PHE A 27 -5.11 15.48 -24.16
C PHE A 27 -5.58 16.70 -23.35
N ASP A 28 -4.65 17.43 -22.74
CA ASP A 28 -4.89 18.60 -21.89
C ASP A 28 -4.61 19.94 -22.60
N SER A 29 -4.31 19.94 -23.91
CA SER A 29 -3.91 21.16 -24.64
C SER A 29 -4.94 22.29 -24.53
N GLY A 30 -6.23 21.99 -24.74
CA GLY A 30 -7.30 22.96 -24.60
C GLY A 30 -7.47 23.51 -23.17
N ALA A 31 -7.22 22.69 -22.14
CA ALA A 31 -7.26 23.15 -20.76
C ALA A 31 -6.08 24.08 -20.43
N ILE A 32 -4.90 23.77 -20.94
CA ILE A 32 -3.69 24.60 -20.79
C ILE A 32 -3.86 25.93 -21.53
N THR A 33 -4.36 25.93 -22.77
CA THR A 33 -4.58 27.15 -23.56
C THR A 33 -5.55 28.11 -22.87
N ASN A 34 -6.59 27.57 -22.23
CA ASN A 34 -7.63 28.36 -21.56
C ASN A 34 -7.37 28.56 -20.05
N ALA A 35 -6.17 28.23 -19.56
CA ALA A 35 -5.85 28.34 -18.14
C ALA A 35 -5.93 29.79 -17.65
N THR A 36 -6.53 29.97 -16.48
CA THR A 36 -6.57 31.23 -15.74
C THR A 36 -5.19 31.61 -15.21
N GLU A 37 -4.99 32.88 -14.84
CA GLU A 37 -3.73 33.34 -14.25
C GLU A 37 -3.38 32.62 -12.94
N ASN A 38 -4.38 32.25 -12.14
CA ASN A 38 -4.17 31.46 -10.94
C ASN A 38 -3.69 30.04 -11.26
N GLU A 39 -4.24 29.40 -12.29
CA GLU A 39 -3.81 28.07 -12.73
C GLU A 39 -2.40 28.11 -13.31
N LYS A 40 -2.05 29.14 -14.09
CA LYS A 40 -0.69 29.35 -14.59
C LYS A 40 0.31 29.51 -13.45
N ARG A 41 -0.03 30.32 -12.43
CA ARG A 41 0.79 30.49 -11.23
C ARG A 41 0.92 29.18 -10.43
N ALA A 42 -0.14 28.40 -10.33
CA ALA A 42 -0.08 27.09 -9.68
C ALA A 42 0.84 26.12 -10.44
N VAL A 43 0.79 26.12 -11.77
CA VAL A 43 1.71 25.33 -12.62
C VAL A 43 3.16 25.75 -12.40
N GLU A 44 3.44 27.05 -12.33
CA GLU A 44 4.78 27.57 -12.03
C GLU A 44 5.31 27.07 -10.68
N ILE A 45 4.47 27.11 -9.63
CA ILE A 45 4.83 26.58 -8.30
C ILE A 45 5.15 25.08 -8.37
N VAL A 46 4.30 24.31 -9.06
CA VAL A 46 4.51 22.85 -9.23
C VAL A 46 5.81 22.57 -9.99
N GLU A 47 6.12 23.35 -11.02
CA GLU A 47 7.33 23.19 -11.82
C GLU A 47 8.58 23.53 -11.01
N ASN A 48 8.55 24.61 -10.22
CA ASN A 48 9.62 24.94 -9.28
C ASN A 48 9.86 23.82 -8.27
N LEU A 49 8.81 23.21 -7.73
CA LEU A 49 8.93 22.06 -6.82
C LEU A 49 9.53 20.82 -7.52
N ARG A 50 9.20 20.58 -8.78
CA ARG A 50 9.81 19.51 -9.58
C ARG A 50 11.30 19.75 -9.80
N MET A 51 11.68 20.96 -10.17
CA MET A 51 13.09 21.33 -10.37
C MET A 51 13.90 21.21 -9.07
N CYS A 52 13.38 21.73 -7.96
CA CYS A 52 14.00 21.55 -6.64
C CYS A 52 14.12 20.07 -6.29
N GLY A 53 13.06 19.28 -6.44
CA GLY A 53 13.11 17.83 -6.17
C GLY A 53 14.11 17.09 -7.06
N ALA A 54 14.20 17.43 -8.34
CA ALA A 54 15.20 16.87 -9.26
C ALA A 54 16.62 17.14 -8.78
N LYS A 55 16.92 18.37 -8.37
CA LYS A 55 18.26 18.76 -7.92
C LYS A 55 18.61 18.20 -6.53
N GLU A 56 17.72 18.39 -5.56
CA GLU A 56 18.01 18.18 -4.14
C GLU A 56 17.72 16.76 -3.65
N ILE A 57 16.95 15.97 -4.42
CA ILE A 57 16.53 14.63 -4.01
C ILE A 57 17.04 13.60 -5.02
N TRP A 58 16.69 13.75 -6.28
CA TRP A 58 16.97 12.72 -7.29
C TRP A 58 18.42 12.79 -7.80
N ASN A 59 19.00 13.98 -7.89
CA ASN A 59 20.38 14.20 -8.37
C ASN A 59 21.34 14.68 -7.27
N ALA A 60 21.00 14.46 -6.00
CA ALA A 60 21.69 15.08 -4.86
C ALA A 60 23.06 14.46 -4.54
N SER A 61 23.27 13.19 -4.91
CA SER A 61 24.48 12.44 -4.55
C SER A 61 25.00 11.64 -5.72
N GLU A 62 26.26 11.86 -6.08
CA GLU A 62 26.96 11.06 -7.08
C GLU A 62 27.17 9.64 -6.54
N GLY A 63 26.65 8.63 -7.24
CA GLY A 63 26.81 7.21 -6.90
C GLY A 63 25.56 6.53 -6.32
N VAL A 64 24.53 7.26 -5.90
CA VAL A 64 23.23 6.69 -5.52
C VAL A 64 22.22 7.02 -6.62
N LEU A 65 21.89 6.03 -7.46
CA LEU A 65 20.87 6.14 -8.51
C LEU A 65 19.46 6.22 -7.88
N MET A 66 19.13 7.35 -7.25
CA MET A 66 17.78 7.64 -6.80
C MET A 66 16.98 8.31 -7.89
N HIS A 67 16.20 7.55 -8.65
CA HIS A 67 15.31 8.10 -9.67
C HIS A 67 13.86 7.61 -9.49
N PRO A 68 12.86 8.33 -10.04
CA PRO A 68 11.44 7.94 -9.96
C PRO A 68 11.10 6.55 -10.54
N GLY A 69 12.04 5.89 -11.22
CA GLY A 69 11.88 4.54 -11.79
C GLY A 69 12.38 3.40 -10.89
N MET A 70 12.83 3.70 -9.66
CA MET A 70 13.19 2.67 -8.68
C MET A 70 11.96 1.92 -8.14
N ASP A 71 12.20 0.79 -7.46
CA ASP A 71 11.15 0.09 -6.70
C ASP A 71 10.43 1.06 -5.73
N PHE A 72 9.10 1.10 -5.83
CA PHE A 72 8.30 2.05 -5.07
C PHE A 72 8.49 1.90 -3.57
N LEU A 73 8.64 0.68 -3.04
CA LEU A 73 8.79 0.47 -1.60
C LEU A 73 10.13 1.00 -1.08
N THR A 74 11.17 0.99 -1.92
CA THR A 74 12.45 1.64 -1.62
C THR A 74 12.34 3.17 -1.65
N ALA A 75 11.62 3.73 -2.63
CA ALA A 75 11.50 5.18 -2.81
C ALA A 75 10.41 5.83 -1.94
N LYS A 76 9.51 5.03 -1.34
CA LYS A 76 8.27 5.50 -0.70
C LYS A 76 8.47 6.63 0.30
N GLU A 77 9.33 6.43 1.29
CA GLU A 77 9.56 7.41 2.36
C GLU A 77 10.13 8.72 1.82
N ILE A 78 10.96 8.64 0.77
CA ILE A 78 11.52 9.82 0.10
C ILE A 78 10.42 10.57 -0.64
N ILE A 79 9.62 9.85 -1.45
CA ILE A 79 8.49 10.42 -2.20
C ILE A 79 7.53 11.13 -1.25
N MET A 80 7.18 10.50 -0.13
CA MET A 80 6.22 11.04 0.84
C MET A 80 6.69 12.34 1.50
N ASN A 81 8.00 12.57 1.59
CA ASN A 81 8.57 13.77 2.18
C ASN A 81 8.70 14.95 1.19
N THR A 82 8.56 14.70 -0.12
CA THR A 82 8.69 15.75 -1.14
C THR A 82 7.59 16.80 -1.06
N GLY A 83 7.93 18.07 -1.39
CA GLY A 83 6.94 19.15 -1.50
C GLY A 83 5.87 18.85 -2.56
N LEU A 84 6.26 18.23 -3.67
CA LEU A 84 5.35 17.82 -4.74
C LEU A 84 4.29 16.83 -4.23
N TYR A 85 4.69 15.80 -3.46
CA TYR A 85 3.74 14.83 -2.90
C TYR A 85 2.77 15.49 -1.92
N LYS A 86 3.25 16.43 -1.08
CA LYS A 86 2.41 17.17 -0.12
C LYS A 86 1.30 17.95 -0.83
N ILE A 87 1.59 18.62 -1.95
CA ILE A 87 0.57 19.30 -2.77
C ILE A 87 -0.32 18.28 -3.47
N MET A 88 0.26 17.25 -4.09
CA MET A 88 -0.50 16.21 -4.78
C MET A 88 -1.52 15.52 -3.88
N LYS A 89 -1.25 15.39 -2.57
CA LYS A 89 -2.18 14.84 -1.59
C LYS A 89 -3.45 15.69 -1.41
N GLN A 90 -3.36 16.99 -1.66
CA GLN A 90 -4.47 17.95 -1.49
C GLN A 90 -5.30 18.13 -2.78
N LEU A 91 -4.78 17.72 -3.94
CA LEU A 91 -5.47 17.90 -5.23
C LEU A 91 -6.74 17.03 -5.32
N PRO A 92 -7.86 17.57 -5.84
CA PRO A 92 -9.04 16.77 -6.15
C PRO A 92 -8.76 15.88 -7.38
N LYS A 93 -8.63 14.56 -7.17
CA LYS A 93 -8.26 13.59 -8.23
C LYS A 93 -9.43 13.08 -9.06
N GLY A 94 -10.66 13.54 -8.78
CA GLY A 94 -11.87 12.99 -9.38
C GLY A 94 -12.21 11.60 -8.81
N GLY A 95 -12.52 10.64 -9.68
CA GLY A 95 -12.96 9.29 -9.30
C GLY A 95 -11.87 8.22 -9.37
N LEU A 96 -11.95 7.23 -8.48
CA LEU A 96 -11.11 6.02 -8.53
C LEU A 96 -11.79 4.94 -9.39
N LEU A 97 -11.40 4.86 -10.67
CA LEU A 97 -12.08 4.00 -11.65
C LEU A 97 -11.62 2.54 -11.68
N ARG A 98 -10.48 2.23 -11.05
CA ARG A 98 -9.95 0.88 -10.96
C ARG A 98 -9.45 0.62 -9.55
N GLY A 99 -10.07 -0.34 -8.88
CA GLY A 99 -9.69 -0.74 -7.54
C GLY A 99 -10.18 -2.14 -7.20
N HIS A 100 -9.31 -2.92 -6.57
CA HIS A 100 -9.70 -4.19 -5.98
C HIS A 100 -9.95 -3.97 -4.48
N LEU A 101 -11.17 -4.24 -4.02
CA LEU A 101 -11.58 -3.89 -2.65
C LEU A 101 -10.66 -4.50 -1.58
N ASN A 102 -10.21 -5.73 -1.81
CA ASN A 102 -9.25 -6.45 -0.98
C ASN A 102 -7.84 -5.81 -0.90
N THR A 103 -7.54 -4.78 -1.70
CA THR A 103 -6.25 -4.07 -1.65
C THR A 103 -6.40 -2.58 -1.33
N MET A 104 -7.64 -2.09 -1.14
CA MET A 104 -7.92 -0.68 -0.89
C MET A 104 -7.95 -0.33 0.60
N CYS A 105 -8.01 -1.33 1.47
CA CYS A 105 -8.06 -1.14 2.92
C CYS A 105 -6.66 -1.21 3.55
N ASP A 106 -6.43 -0.38 4.56
CA ASP A 106 -5.24 -0.46 5.39
C ASP A 106 -5.22 -1.81 6.14
N VAL A 107 -4.16 -2.59 5.94
CA VAL A 107 -4.01 -3.93 6.52
C VAL A 107 -3.99 -3.90 8.05
N LYS A 108 -3.38 -2.88 8.65
CA LYS A 108 -3.33 -2.72 10.11
C LYS A 108 -4.73 -2.40 10.65
N PHE A 109 -5.50 -1.58 9.95
CA PHE A 109 -6.90 -1.35 10.31
C PHE A 109 -7.71 -2.65 10.27
N ILE A 110 -7.62 -3.43 9.18
CA ILE A 110 -8.35 -4.70 9.04
C ILE A 110 -7.92 -5.72 10.11
N TYR A 111 -6.62 -5.80 10.40
CA TYR A 111 -6.10 -6.67 11.45
C TYR A 111 -6.59 -6.27 12.85
N ASN A 112 -6.56 -4.98 13.18
CA ASN A 112 -7.08 -4.48 14.45
C ASN A 112 -8.58 -4.77 14.59
N LEU A 113 -9.34 -4.58 13.51
CA LEU A 113 -10.75 -4.94 13.48
C LEU A 113 -10.93 -6.44 13.73
N ALA A 114 -10.13 -7.31 13.08
CA ALA A 114 -10.18 -8.76 13.28
C ALA A 114 -9.94 -9.17 14.75
N LEU A 115 -9.07 -8.45 15.48
CA LEU A 115 -8.82 -8.69 16.90
C LEU A 115 -10.03 -8.39 17.78
N GLU A 116 -10.96 -7.54 17.35
CA GLU A 116 -12.18 -7.22 18.11
C GLU A 116 -13.26 -8.31 18.00
N TYR A 117 -13.18 -9.21 17.01
CA TYR A 117 -14.16 -10.27 16.80
C TYR A 117 -13.69 -11.61 17.40
N PRO A 118 -14.31 -12.11 18.47
CA PRO A 118 -13.92 -13.37 19.12
C PRO A 118 -14.05 -14.61 18.23
N ALA A 119 -14.90 -14.52 17.19
CA ALA A 119 -15.12 -15.59 16.23
C ALA A 119 -13.93 -15.79 15.27
N ILE A 120 -13.01 -14.83 15.15
CA ILE A 120 -11.88 -14.92 14.23
C ILE A 120 -10.80 -15.84 14.81
N HIS A 121 -10.46 -16.87 14.05
CA HIS A 121 -9.43 -17.84 14.36
C HIS A 121 -8.31 -17.77 13.33
N ILE A 122 -7.14 -18.20 13.76
CA ILE A 122 -5.93 -18.32 12.94
C ILE A 122 -5.45 -19.78 12.98
N ARG A 123 -4.86 -20.24 11.88
CA ARG A 123 -4.08 -21.48 11.84
C ARG A 123 -2.85 -21.32 10.98
N VAL A 124 -1.92 -22.23 11.15
CA VAL A 124 -0.72 -22.38 10.31
C VAL A 124 -0.50 -23.85 9.98
N ASN A 125 -0.02 -24.12 8.77
CA ASN A 125 0.20 -25.47 8.24
C ASN A 125 1.57 -26.06 8.63
N SER A 126 2.37 -25.34 9.43
CA SER A 126 3.60 -25.82 10.03
C SER A 126 3.79 -25.26 11.44
N LYS A 127 4.70 -25.85 12.22
CA LYS A 127 5.02 -25.39 13.57
C LYS A 127 5.79 -24.06 13.52
N VAL A 128 5.45 -23.14 14.43
CA VAL A 128 6.19 -21.89 14.58
C VAL A 128 7.40 -22.15 15.48
N THR A 129 8.61 -21.95 14.96
CA THR A 129 9.88 -22.11 15.70
C THR A 129 10.71 -20.83 15.56
N PRO A 130 11.60 -20.51 16.52
CA PRO A 130 12.31 -19.23 16.54
C PRO A 130 13.34 -19.09 15.42
N ASN A 131 13.88 -20.22 14.92
CA ASN A 131 14.99 -20.26 13.96
C ASN A 131 14.54 -20.57 12.52
N ALA A 132 13.23 -20.67 12.28
CA ALA A 132 12.68 -20.95 10.95
C ALA A 132 11.88 -19.75 10.42
N PRO A 133 11.73 -19.62 9.09
CA PRO A 133 10.80 -18.68 8.51
C PRO A 133 9.39 -18.92 9.07
N LEU A 134 8.75 -17.84 9.53
CA LEU A 134 7.40 -17.93 10.06
C LEU A 134 6.42 -18.34 8.94
N PRO A 135 5.53 -19.32 9.19
CA PRO A 135 4.62 -19.81 8.16
C PRO A 135 3.58 -18.77 7.73
N MET A 136 2.97 -19.01 6.57
CA MET A 136 1.84 -18.20 6.11
C MET A 136 0.61 -18.52 6.99
N PRO A 137 0.02 -17.52 7.66
CA PRO A 137 -1.18 -17.70 8.45
C PRO A 137 -2.45 -17.74 7.59
N GLU A 138 -3.41 -18.55 8.00
CA GLU A 138 -4.78 -18.55 7.46
C GLU A 138 -5.75 -18.08 8.53
N PHE A 139 -6.76 -17.30 8.13
CA PHE A 139 -7.77 -16.75 9.04
C PHE A 139 -9.14 -17.27 8.66
N LYS A 140 -10.01 -17.49 9.66
CA LYS A 140 -11.41 -17.89 9.43
C LYS A 140 -12.31 -17.51 10.62
N PRO A 141 -13.50 -16.89 10.41
CA PRO A 141 -14.54 -16.88 11.42
C PRO A 141 -15.08 -18.30 11.59
N LEU A 142 -15.11 -18.78 12.82
CA LEU A 142 -15.66 -20.09 13.13
C LEU A 142 -17.08 -19.96 13.73
N PRO A 143 -18.00 -20.87 13.40
CA PRO A 143 -19.29 -20.97 14.07
C PRO A 143 -19.12 -21.42 15.53
N PRO A 144 -20.07 -21.11 16.44
CA PRO A 144 -19.92 -21.32 17.88
C PRO A 144 -19.54 -22.75 18.31
N ASN A 145 -20.05 -23.77 17.60
CA ASN A 145 -19.72 -25.17 17.85
C ASN A 145 -18.22 -25.47 17.63
N LEU A 146 -17.63 -24.93 16.56
CA LEU A 146 -16.20 -25.08 16.28
C LEU A 146 -15.34 -24.24 17.24
N ILE A 147 -15.82 -23.06 17.65
CA ILE A 147 -15.13 -22.26 18.68
C ILE A 147 -14.96 -23.08 19.97
N MET A 148 -16.04 -23.72 20.43
CA MET A 148 -15.99 -24.57 21.64
C MET A 148 -15.05 -25.77 21.45
N GLN A 149 -15.08 -26.41 20.28
CA GLN A 149 -14.18 -27.51 19.96
C GLN A 149 -12.69 -27.12 20.05
N TYR A 150 -12.35 -25.90 19.61
CA TYR A 150 -10.97 -25.42 19.54
C TYR A 150 -10.55 -24.55 20.75
N ALA A 151 -11.38 -24.40 21.77
CA ALA A 151 -11.04 -23.60 22.96
C ALA A 151 -9.76 -24.09 23.66
N GLY A 152 -9.57 -25.42 23.68
CA GLY A 152 -8.41 -26.10 24.27
C GLY A 152 -7.15 -26.14 23.41
N THR A 153 -7.17 -25.62 22.17
CA THR A 153 -6.01 -25.73 21.26
C THR A 153 -4.75 -25.13 21.89
N PRO A 154 -3.60 -25.85 21.89
CA PRO A 154 -2.32 -25.31 22.35
C PRO A 154 -1.87 -24.07 21.56
N LEU A 155 -0.97 -23.28 22.14
CA LEU A 155 -0.42 -22.09 21.47
C LEU A 155 0.40 -22.49 20.24
N LEU A 156 0.43 -21.62 19.22
CA LEU A 156 1.13 -21.86 17.95
C LEU A 156 2.63 -22.20 18.10
N THR A 157 3.24 -21.75 19.19
CA THR A 157 4.64 -21.92 19.54
C THR A 157 4.91 -23.14 20.44
N CYS A 158 3.87 -23.84 20.90
CA CYS A 158 4.02 -25.02 21.75
C CYS A 158 4.38 -26.26 20.93
N ALA A 159 5.20 -27.14 21.50
CA ALA A 159 5.65 -28.37 20.82
C ALA A 159 4.49 -29.33 20.46
N ASN A 160 3.42 -29.31 21.26
CA ASN A 160 2.21 -30.11 21.10
C ASN A 160 1.14 -29.45 20.20
N TYR A 161 1.41 -28.28 19.62
CA TYR A 161 0.52 -27.72 18.60
C TYR A 161 0.52 -28.63 17.36
N VAL A 162 -0.69 -28.96 16.91
CA VAL A 162 -0.93 -29.77 15.71
C VAL A 162 -1.14 -28.83 14.53
N PRO A 163 -0.28 -28.85 13.49
CA PRO A 163 -0.44 -28.02 12.30
C PRO A 163 -1.83 -28.15 11.65
N GLY A 164 -2.36 -27.04 11.16
CA GLY A 164 -3.70 -26.97 10.55
C GLY A 164 -4.86 -26.85 11.53
N THR A 165 -4.61 -26.90 12.86
CA THR A 165 -5.65 -26.69 13.88
C THR A 165 -5.91 -25.21 14.13
N TRP A 166 -7.17 -24.87 14.40
CA TRP A 166 -7.58 -23.50 14.65
C TRP A 166 -7.34 -23.09 16.10
N ILE A 167 -6.91 -21.85 16.29
CA ILE A 167 -6.80 -21.18 17.59
C ILE A 167 -7.43 -19.79 17.48
N SER A 168 -8.07 -19.32 18.55
CA SER A 168 -8.57 -17.94 18.62
C SER A 168 -7.44 -16.96 18.33
N LEU A 169 -7.70 -15.95 17.49
CA LEU A 169 -6.71 -14.94 17.13
C LEU A 169 -6.14 -14.21 18.36
N GLN A 170 -7.01 -13.86 19.32
CA GLN A 170 -6.61 -13.21 20.57
C GLN A 170 -5.70 -14.11 21.41
N LYS A 171 -6.06 -15.40 21.54
CA LYS A 171 -5.26 -16.38 22.28
C LYS A 171 -3.89 -16.58 21.63
N ALA A 172 -3.84 -16.68 20.30
CA ALA A 172 -2.60 -16.81 19.55
C ALA A 172 -1.68 -15.59 19.72
N ARG A 173 -2.24 -14.38 19.65
CA ARG A 173 -1.50 -13.13 19.86
C ARG A 173 -0.94 -13.03 21.28
N ASN A 174 -1.78 -13.26 22.29
CA ASN A 174 -1.40 -13.08 23.70
C ASN A 174 -0.39 -14.13 24.17
N GLY A 175 -0.43 -15.35 23.60
CA GLY A 175 0.48 -16.44 23.94
C GLY A 175 1.71 -16.57 23.03
N PHE A 176 1.99 -15.57 22.17
CA PHE A 176 3.10 -15.69 21.24
C PHE A 176 4.46 -15.55 21.94
N LEU A 177 5.27 -16.62 21.94
CA LEU A 177 6.53 -16.66 22.70
C LEU A 177 7.69 -15.88 22.03
N TYR A 178 7.61 -15.60 20.72
CA TYR A 178 8.72 -15.02 19.96
C TYR A 178 8.56 -13.50 19.81
N GLY A 179 8.68 -12.79 20.93
CA GLY A 179 8.52 -11.32 20.98
C GLY A 179 7.11 -10.87 21.40
N GLY A 180 6.32 -11.76 21.99
CA GLY A 180 5.03 -11.39 22.58
C GLY A 180 3.99 -10.97 21.54
N PRO A 181 2.94 -10.26 22.00
CA PRO A 181 1.90 -9.72 21.13
C PRO A 181 2.43 -8.84 20.00
N GLU A 182 3.48 -8.06 20.24
CA GLU A 182 4.08 -7.18 19.23
C GLU A 182 4.83 -7.96 18.14
N GLY A 183 5.57 -9.01 18.53
CA GLY A 183 6.21 -9.93 17.60
C GLY A 183 5.19 -10.64 16.72
N PHE A 184 4.06 -11.03 17.29
CA PHE A 184 2.94 -11.60 16.55
C PHE A 184 2.35 -10.60 15.55
N ASP A 185 2.07 -9.36 15.98
CA ASP A 185 1.53 -8.32 15.11
C ASP A 185 2.46 -8.05 13.92
N LYS A 186 3.78 -7.98 14.15
CA LYS A 186 4.78 -7.80 13.11
C LYS A 186 4.77 -8.95 12.10
N TRP A 187 4.64 -10.18 12.56
CA TRP A 187 4.53 -11.36 11.68
C TRP A 187 3.29 -11.33 10.82
N ILE A 188 2.11 -11.05 11.40
CA ILE A 188 0.85 -11.02 10.65
C ILE A 188 0.86 -9.90 9.62
N LEU A 189 1.26 -8.68 10.01
CA LEU A 189 1.32 -7.54 9.10
C LEU A 189 2.36 -7.75 7.98
N GLY A 190 3.52 -8.34 8.30
CA GLY A 190 4.54 -8.67 7.31
C GLY A 190 4.14 -9.79 6.34
N SER A 191 3.26 -10.69 6.77
CA SER A 191 2.69 -11.75 5.93
C SER A 191 1.65 -11.19 4.95
N ALA A 192 0.89 -10.18 5.38
CA ALA A 192 -0.15 -9.53 4.58
C ALA A 192 0.37 -8.41 3.64
N THR A 193 1.57 -7.86 3.88
CA THR A 193 2.13 -6.77 3.08
C THR A 193 3.33 -7.20 2.24
N LEU A 194 3.58 -6.48 1.14
CA LEU A 194 4.85 -6.56 0.41
C LEU A 194 5.86 -5.65 1.12
N GLY A 195 7.02 -6.19 1.46
CA GLY A 195 8.11 -5.44 2.10
C GLY A 195 9.11 -4.89 1.08
N ALA A 196 9.88 -3.88 1.49
CA ALA A 196 10.98 -3.34 0.69
C ALA A 196 11.97 -4.48 0.32
N GLY A 197 12.35 -4.56 -0.96
CA GLY A 197 13.20 -5.65 -1.50
C GLY A 197 12.46 -6.83 -2.14
N ALA A 198 11.12 -6.86 -2.10
CA ALA A 198 10.33 -7.88 -2.80
C ALA A 198 10.27 -7.70 -4.33
N GLY A 199 10.60 -6.51 -4.84
CA GLY A 199 10.38 -6.10 -6.23
C GLY A 199 11.17 -6.85 -7.30
N THR A 200 12.20 -7.63 -6.95
CA THR A 200 13.05 -8.30 -7.96
C THR A 200 13.18 -9.82 -7.83
N LYS A 201 12.68 -10.47 -6.76
CA LYS A 201 12.95 -11.91 -6.56
C LYS A 201 11.80 -12.79 -6.07
N ASN A 202 10.61 -12.27 -5.74
CA ASN A 202 9.57 -13.10 -5.13
C ASN A 202 8.22 -13.00 -5.84
N TYR A 203 7.91 -14.02 -6.64
CA TYR A 203 6.55 -14.37 -7.12
C TYR A 203 5.57 -14.74 -5.98
N ALA A 204 5.93 -14.51 -4.72
CA ALA A 204 5.10 -14.73 -3.54
C ALA A 204 3.94 -13.72 -3.40
N ALA A 205 3.77 -12.78 -4.33
CA ALA A 205 2.68 -11.80 -4.31
C ALA A 205 1.29 -12.45 -4.42
N LEU A 206 1.16 -13.59 -5.14
CA LEU A 206 -0.12 -14.27 -5.34
C LEU A 206 -0.66 -14.92 -4.06
N THR A 207 0.20 -15.43 -3.18
CA THR A 207 -0.22 -16.07 -1.92
C THR A 207 -0.53 -15.08 -0.81
N LYS A 208 0.14 -13.92 -0.78
CA LYS A 208 -0.11 -12.86 0.23
C LYS A 208 -1.47 -12.18 0.06
N ALA A 209 -1.96 -12.06 -1.17
CA ALA A 209 -3.27 -11.48 -1.47
C ALA A 209 -4.44 -12.24 -0.82
N SER A 210 -4.27 -13.54 -0.50
CA SER A 210 -5.32 -14.38 0.07
C SER A 210 -5.72 -13.96 1.50
N ILE A 211 -4.79 -13.45 2.31
CA ILE A 211 -5.05 -13.07 3.71
C ILE A 211 -5.98 -11.85 3.77
N ILE A 212 -5.65 -10.80 3.02
CA ILE A 212 -6.43 -9.55 3.04
C ILE A 212 -7.78 -9.76 2.37
N SER A 213 -7.83 -10.53 1.27
CA SER A 213 -9.08 -10.87 0.58
C SER A 213 -10.09 -11.50 1.52
N PHE A 214 -9.65 -12.43 2.36
CA PHE A 214 -10.52 -13.13 3.29
C PHE A 214 -11.02 -12.21 4.42
N LEU A 215 -10.12 -11.45 5.06
CA LEU A 215 -10.52 -10.53 6.14
C LEU A 215 -11.43 -9.41 5.64
N VAL A 216 -11.18 -8.87 4.45
CA VAL A 216 -12.03 -7.83 3.84
C VAL A 216 -13.41 -8.37 3.51
N PHE A 217 -13.51 -9.56 2.90
CA PHE A 217 -14.81 -10.15 2.56
C PHE A 217 -15.68 -10.37 3.80
N PHE A 218 -15.14 -10.95 4.86
CA PHE A 218 -15.91 -11.26 6.06
C PHE A 218 -16.14 -10.06 6.99
N LEU A 219 -15.17 -9.17 7.16
CA LEU A 219 -15.32 -8.05 8.10
C LEU A 219 -16.04 -6.85 7.48
N LEU A 220 -15.96 -6.65 6.17
CA LEU A 220 -16.52 -5.47 5.51
C LEU A 220 -17.72 -5.77 4.61
N LEU A 221 -17.82 -6.97 4.02
CA LEU A 221 -18.85 -7.29 3.04
C LEU A 221 -19.90 -8.30 3.48
N ASP A 222 -19.71 -9.01 4.60
CA ASP A 222 -20.70 -9.95 5.11
C ASP A 222 -21.74 -9.24 6.02
N PRO A 223 -23.01 -9.11 5.60
CA PRO A 223 -24.07 -8.53 6.42
C PRO A 223 -24.54 -9.44 7.58
N ALA A 224 -24.05 -10.68 7.68
CA ALA A 224 -24.60 -11.70 8.58
C ALA A 224 -23.89 -11.83 9.94
N GLN A 225 -23.84 -10.76 10.74
CA GLN A 225 -23.71 -10.90 12.20
C GLN A 225 -24.64 -9.90 12.94
N PRO A 226 -25.96 -10.19 13.00
CA PRO A 226 -26.91 -9.41 13.78
C PRO A 226 -26.71 -9.74 15.26
N GLY A 227 -25.82 -9.02 15.96
CA GLY A 227 -25.73 -9.20 17.42
C GLY A 227 -24.64 -8.44 18.18
N SER A 228 -23.59 -7.94 17.53
CA SER A 228 -22.42 -7.39 18.26
C SER A 228 -22.04 -5.94 17.95
N ARG A 229 -22.77 -5.22 17.07
CA ARG A 229 -22.46 -3.80 16.83
C ARG A 229 -22.87 -2.97 18.05
N LYS A 230 -21.88 -2.46 18.81
CA LYS A 230 -22.10 -1.33 19.72
C LYS A 230 -22.67 -0.15 18.90
N PRO A 231 -23.60 0.65 19.46
CA PRO A 231 -24.18 1.78 18.75
C PRO A 231 -23.08 2.75 18.33
N SER A 232 -23.05 3.11 17.05
CA SER A 232 -22.07 4.02 16.47
C SER A 232 -22.19 5.39 17.15
N GLN A 233 -21.12 5.88 17.75
CA GLN A 233 -21.00 7.31 18.04
C GLN A 233 -20.92 8.03 16.70
N ARG A 234 -21.95 8.83 16.37
CA ARG A 234 -21.92 9.71 15.21
C ARG A 234 -20.79 10.71 15.41
N LEU A 235 -19.89 10.80 14.43
CA LEU A 235 -19.00 11.96 14.32
C LEU A 235 -19.86 13.21 14.03
N PRO A 236 -19.53 14.37 14.62
CA PRO A 236 -20.26 15.60 14.33
C PRO A 236 -20.05 16.03 12.87
N PRO A 237 -21.05 16.71 12.27
CA PRO A 237 -20.92 17.23 10.92
C PRO A 237 -19.86 18.33 10.86
N ILE A 238 -19.18 18.40 9.70
CA ILE A 238 -18.20 19.42 9.33
C ILE A 238 -18.90 20.78 9.24
#